data_AF-A0A959F1B6-F1
#
_entry.id   AF-A0A959F1B6-F1
#
_cell.length_a   1.000
_cell.length_b   1.000
_cell.length_c   1.000
_cell.angle_alpha   90.00
_cell.angle_beta   90.00
_cell.angle_gamma   90.00
#
_symmetry.space_group_name_H-M   'P 1'
#
loop_
_entity.id
_entity.type
_entity.pdbx_description
1 polymer ?
#
loop_
_entity_poly.entity_id
_entity_poly.type
_entity_poly.pdbx_seq_one_letter_code
_entity_poly.pdbx_strand_id
1 'polypeptide(L)'
;MQRLTFAFTSRFMFLILAAGLMLVGTSCDKDTEGCTDPDAENYNKDANVDDGSCTYARDKFLGSYQVSEACTTGNYSYSVTIVESVTAPNMILIQNFGNFATTVNVPATVSGENITFNYTQDGVTFSGSGSITGNTLVIIYQASGGFTDSCTMTCIKQ
;
A
#
# COMPACT_ATOMS: atom_id res chain seq x y z
N MET A 1 -4.82 -66.71 56.51
CA MET A 1 -4.01 -67.54 55.60
C MET A 1 -2.82 -66.69 55.15
N GLN A 2 -1.61 -67.27 55.23
CA GLN A 2 -0.24 -66.71 55.07
C GLN A 2 -0.11 -65.42 54.25
N ARG A 3 0.44 -64.32 54.81
CA ARG A 3 1.89 -64.02 55.02
C ARG A 3 2.77 -64.30 53.79
N LEU A 4 3.28 -63.24 53.16
CA LEU A 4 4.66 -63.18 52.64
C LEU A 4 5.09 -61.71 52.53
N THR A 5 5.80 -61.27 53.57
CA THR A 5 6.65 -60.08 53.59
C THR A 5 7.91 -60.36 52.78
N PHE A 6 8.20 -59.55 51.76
CA PHE A 6 9.53 -59.46 51.16
C PHE A 6 10.16 -58.13 51.53
N ALA A 7 11.14 -58.18 52.43
CA ALA A 7 12.10 -57.11 52.61
C ALA A 7 13.20 -57.30 51.56
N PHE A 8 13.40 -56.34 50.68
CA PHE A 8 14.64 -56.20 49.91
C PHE A 8 15.26 -54.83 50.20
N THR A 9 16.51 -54.91 50.61
CA THR A 9 17.39 -53.90 51.15
C THR A 9 17.94 -52.96 50.07
N SER A 10 18.03 -51.68 50.41
CA SER A 10 19.18 -50.78 50.23
C SER A 10 20.04 -50.88 48.96
N ARG A 11 20.14 -49.74 48.26
CA ARG A 11 21.16 -49.29 47.29
C ARG A 11 21.16 -49.96 45.92
N PHE A 12 20.60 -49.26 44.92
CA PHE A 12 21.27 -49.09 43.63
C PHE A 12 20.71 -47.87 42.88
N MET A 13 21.46 -46.78 42.98
CA MET A 13 21.40 -45.62 42.10
C MET A 13 21.76 -46.07 40.67
N PHE A 14 20.77 -46.09 39.78
CA PHE A 14 20.90 -46.19 38.32
C PHE A 14 19.93 -45.13 37.77
N LEU A 15 20.32 -43.90 37.40
CA LEU A 15 21.20 -43.49 36.30
C LEU A 15 20.94 -44.26 34.99
N ILE A 16 19.72 -44.10 34.45
CA ILE A 16 19.41 -44.19 33.02
C ILE A 16 18.37 -43.08 32.76
N LEU A 17 18.79 -41.86 32.35
CA LEU A 17 19.05 -41.46 30.97
C LEU A 17 17.79 -41.51 30.09
N ALA A 18 17.04 -40.41 30.10
CA ALA A 18 16.61 -39.69 28.89
C ALA A 18 15.75 -38.51 29.34
N ALA A 19 16.32 -37.32 29.20
CA ALA A 19 15.66 -36.05 29.42
C ALA A 19 14.46 -35.92 28.48
N GLY A 20 13.28 -36.32 28.97
CA GLY A 20 11.98 -35.95 28.40
C GLY A 20 11.52 -34.58 28.88
N LEU A 21 12.44 -33.68 29.23
CA LEU A 21 12.11 -32.28 29.49
C LEU A 21 11.98 -31.64 28.11
N MET A 22 10.74 -31.52 27.68
CA MET A 22 10.31 -30.78 26.49
C MET A 22 11.20 -29.55 26.33
N LEU A 23 12.08 -29.58 25.34
CA LEU A 23 12.70 -28.40 24.78
C LEU A 23 11.55 -27.59 24.17
N VAL A 24 10.85 -26.81 25.00
CA VAL A 24 10.30 -25.55 24.54
C VAL A 24 11.51 -24.69 24.23
N GLY A 25 12.08 -24.90 23.04
CA GLY A 25 12.84 -23.87 22.38
C GLY A 25 11.85 -22.74 22.12
N THR A 26 11.60 -21.91 23.13
CA THR A 26 11.15 -20.55 22.88
C THR A 26 12.33 -19.91 22.15
N SER A 27 12.33 -20.01 20.82
CA SER A 27 13.03 -19.03 20.00
C SER A 27 12.47 -17.69 20.46
N CYS A 28 13.21 -17.02 21.34
CA CYS A 28 13.01 -15.62 21.60
C CYS A 28 13.56 -14.91 20.35
N ASP A 29 12.83 -15.05 19.23
CA ASP A 29 12.94 -14.06 18.18
C ASP A 29 12.53 -12.77 18.87
N LYS A 30 13.48 -11.84 18.99
CA LYS A 30 13.17 -10.54 19.54
C LYS A 30 12.17 -9.90 18.59
N ASP A 31 11.01 -9.55 19.13
CA ASP A 31 10.07 -8.69 18.44
C ASP A 31 10.81 -7.40 18.08
N THR A 32 10.95 -7.18 16.78
CA THR A 32 11.55 -6.00 16.18
C THR A 32 10.41 -5.23 15.54
N GLU A 33 10.09 -4.10 16.15
CA GLU A 33 9.03 -3.21 15.71
C GLU A 33 9.48 -2.36 14.51
N GLY A 34 8.56 -2.13 13.57
CA GLY A 34 8.75 -1.27 12.41
C GLY A 34 7.76 -1.58 11.31
N CYS A 35 7.73 -0.76 10.25
CA CYS A 35 6.85 -1.04 9.12
C CYS A 35 7.22 -2.37 8.43
N THR A 36 6.30 -3.33 8.45
CA THR A 36 6.48 -4.65 7.83
C THR A 36 5.97 -4.71 6.38
N ASP A 37 5.38 -3.62 5.88
CA ASP A 37 4.82 -3.56 4.52
C ASP A 37 5.91 -3.20 3.50
N PRO A 38 6.24 -4.09 2.53
CA PRO A 38 7.26 -3.84 1.53
C PRO A 38 6.89 -2.73 0.53
N ASP A 39 5.62 -2.33 0.45
CA ASP A 39 5.15 -1.25 -0.43
C ASP A 39 5.23 0.14 0.25
N ALA A 40 5.60 0.20 1.54
CA ALA A 40 5.80 1.45 2.26
C ALA A 40 7.21 2.05 2.03
N GLU A 41 7.32 3.38 2.05
CA GLU A 41 8.59 4.10 1.86
C GLU A 41 9.59 3.86 3.00
N ASN A 42 9.09 3.46 4.18
CA ASN A 42 9.87 3.20 5.39
C ASN A 42 9.87 1.72 5.79
N TYR A 43 9.69 0.81 4.83
CA TYR A 43 9.77 -0.63 5.06
C TYR A 43 11.06 -1.03 5.79
N ASN A 44 10.90 -1.77 6.89
CA ASN A 44 12.01 -2.34 7.65
C ASN A 44 12.02 -3.87 7.47
N LYS A 45 12.94 -4.38 6.66
CA LYS A 45 13.12 -5.82 6.42
C LYS A 45 13.45 -6.64 7.68
N ASP A 46 13.94 -5.97 8.73
CA ASP A 46 14.30 -6.61 10.00
C ASP A 46 13.14 -6.56 11.01
N ALA A 47 12.07 -5.81 10.72
CA ALA A 47 10.87 -5.80 11.54
C ALA A 47 10.04 -7.07 11.32
N ASN A 48 9.53 -7.63 12.42
CA ASN A 48 8.62 -8.78 12.43
C ASN A 48 7.30 -8.46 13.16
N VAL A 49 7.18 -7.26 13.72
CA VAL A 49 5.97 -6.70 14.32
C VAL A 49 5.71 -5.33 13.70
N ASP A 50 4.54 -5.17 13.10
CA ASP A 50 4.10 -3.86 12.58
C ASP A 50 3.84 -2.90 13.74
N ASP A 51 4.49 -1.74 13.71
CA ASP A 51 4.31 -0.67 14.68
C ASP A 51 3.30 0.40 14.22
N GLY A 52 2.70 0.22 13.03
CA GLY A 52 1.76 1.16 12.44
C GLY A 52 2.42 2.45 11.93
N SER A 53 3.76 2.48 11.80
CA SER A 53 4.50 3.65 11.30
C SER A 53 4.57 3.72 9.77
N CYS A 54 4.01 2.76 9.03
CA CYS A 54 4.11 2.70 7.57
C CYS A 54 3.66 4.01 6.89
N THR A 55 4.54 4.55 6.05
CA THR A 55 4.29 5.74 5.23
C THR A 55 4.25 5.35 3.77
N TYR A 56 3.21 5.76 3.05
CA TYR A 56 3.04 5.37 1.65
C TYR A 56 3.21 6.57 0.71
N ALA A 57 3.87 6.34 -0.42
CA ALA A 57 4.05 7.36 -1.45
C ALA A 57 2.72 7.96 -1.93
N ARG A 58 1.63 7.17 -1.90
CA ARG A 58 0.29 7.60 -2.31
C ARG A 58 -0.25 8.77 -1.47
N ASP A 59 0.16 8.88 -0.21
CA ASP A 59 -0.37 9.88 0.74
C ASP A 59 -0.02 11.31 0.31
N LYS A 60 1.08 11.47 -0.45
CA LYS A 60 1.50 12.74 -1.06
C LYS A 60 0.41 13.31 -1.97
N PHE A 61 -0.36 12.45 -2.64
CA PHE A 61 -1.37 12.82 -3.63
C PHE A 61 -2.77 13.01 -3.05
N LEU A 62 -3.04 12.56 -1.82
CA LEU A 62 -4.39 12.63 -1.27
C LEU A 62 -4.81 14.07 -1.00
N GLY A 63 -6.08 14.38 -1.31
CA GLY A 63 -6.67 15.69 -1.04
C GLY A 63 -7.58 16.20 -2.15
N SER A 64 -8.06 17.42 -1.97
CA SER A 64 -8.85 18.15 -2.97
C SER A 64 -7.96 19.13 -3.73
N TYR A 65 -8.17 19.23 -5.04
CA TYR A 65 -7.36 20.04 -5.93
C TYR A 65 -8.23 20.95 -6.79
N GLN A 66 -7.81 22.21 -6.94
CA GLN A 66 -8.29 23.06 -8.02
C GLN A 66 -7.45 22.80 -9.27
N VAL A 67 -8.13 22.56 -10.39
CA VAL A 67 -7.53 22.20 -11.67
C VAL A 67 -7.61 23.38 -12.62
N SER A 68 -6.48 23.69 -13.26
CA SER A 68 -6.40 24.43 -14.51
C SER A 68 -5.91 23.47 -15.58
N GLU A 69 -6.77 23.13 -16.53
CA GLU A 69 -6.50 22.16 -17.59
C GLU A 69 -6.42 22.85 -18.93
N ALA A 70 -5.35 22.60 -19.68
CA ALA A 70 -5.16 23.08 -21.03
C ALA A 70 -5.07 21.88 -21.98
N CYS A 71 -6.05 21.77 -22.86
CA CYS A 71 -6.17 20.73 -23.87
C CYS A 71 -6.06 21.32 -25.28
N THR A 72 -5.92 20.48 -26.29
CA THR A 72 -5.90 20.95 -27.68
C THR A 72 -7.26 21.52 -28.12
N THR A 73 -8.34 21.08 -27.47
CA THR A 73 -9.71 21.54 -27.73
C THR A 73 -10.11 22.78 -26.94
N GLY A 74 -9.37 23.15 -25.89
CA GLY A 74 -9.74 24.28 -25.04
C GLY A 74 -9.11 24.26 -23.65
N ASN A 75 -9.49 25.25 -22.84
CA ASN A 75 -9.04 25.39 -21.46
C ASN A 75 -10.22 25.22 -20.51
N TYR A 76 -10.01 24.50 -19.42
CA TYR A 76 -11.04 24.13 -18.46
C TYR A 76 -10.56 24.39 -17.03
N SER A 77 -11.52 24.64 -16.14
CA SER A 77 -11.24 24.72 -14.71
C SER A 77 -12.35 24.03 -13.92
N TYR A 78 -11.94 23.16 -13.01
CA TYR A 78 -12.81 22.31 -12.22
C TYR A 78 -12.06 21.83 -10.98
N SER A 79 -12.71 21.02 -10.14
CA SER A 79 -12.09 20.42 -8.98
C SER A 79 -12.06 18.90 -9.09
N VAL A 80 -10.97 18.31 -8.61
CA VAL A 80 -10.83 16.86 -8.44
C VAL A 80 -10.54 16.53 -6.99
N THR A 81 -10.90 15.32 -6.58
CA THR A 81 -10.50 14.76 -5.30
C THR A 81 -9.71 13.50 -5.56
N ILE A 82 -8.54 13.40 -4.95
CA ILE A 82 -7.69 12.21 -5.01
C ILE A 82 -7.86 11.47 -3.68
N VAL A 83 -8.32 10.21 -3.78
CA VAL A 83 -8.54 9.33 -2.64
C VAL A 83 -7.69 8.06 -2.77
N GLU A 84 -7.57 7.32 -1.66
CA GLU A 84 -6.91 6.02 -1.66
C GLU A 84 -7.66 5.03 -2.57
N SER A 85 -6.90 4.22 -3.32
CA SER A 85 -7.49 3.07 -3.98
C SER A 85 -7.47 1.86 -3.04
N VAL A 86 -8.58 1.15 -2.95
CA VAL A 86 -8.66 -0.11 -2.17
C VAL A 86 -8.03 -1.30 -2.91
N THR A 87 -7.52 -1.09 -4.13
CA THR A 87 -6.94 -2.16 -4.96
C THR A 87 -5.50 -2.49 -4.61
N ALA A 88 -4.71 -1.50 -4.19
CA ALA A 88 -3.30 -1.67 -3.83
C ALA A 88 -2.77 -0.43 -3.07
N PRO A 89 -1.78 -0.60 -2.16
CA PRO A 89 -1.21 0.51 -1.38
C PRO A 89 -0.42 1.51 -2.22
N ASN A 90 -0.04 1.17 -3.44
CA ASN A 90 0.61 2.07 -4.39
C ASN A 90 -0.37 2.65 -5.42
N MET A 91 -1.68 2.62 -5.16
CA MET A 91 -2.69 3.16 -6.07
C MET A 91 -3.55 4.25 -5.44
N ILE A 92 -3.94 5.21 -6.26
CA ILE A 92 -4.91 6.28 -5.94
C ILE A 92 -6.06 6.25 -6.95
N LEU A 93 -7.16 6.91 -6.59
CA LEU A 93 -8.29 7.15 -7.48
C LEU A 93 -8.50 8.66 -7.63
N ILE A 94 -8.34 9.17 -8.85
CA ILE A 94 -8.59 10.57 -9.21
C ILE A 94 -10.06 10.69 -9.60
N GLN A 95 -10.87 11.31 -8.74
CA GLN A 95 -12.30 11.47 -8.96
C GLN A 95 -12.62 12.74 -9.75
N ASN A 96 -13.68 12.68 -10.56
CA ASN A 96 -14.14 13.79 -11.41
C ASN A 96 -13.12 14.25 -12.47
N PHE A 97 -12.39 13.29 -13.06
CA PHE A 97 -11.38 13.58 -14.08
C PHE A 97 -12.03 14.19 -15.34
N GLY A 98 -11.59 15.38 -15.76
CA GLY A 98 -12.13 16.12 -16.92
C GLY A 98 -13.54 16.72 -16.75
N ASN A 99 -14.16 16.59 -15.57
CA ASN A 99 -15.50 17.15 -15.26
C ASN A 99 -16.57 16.87 -16.34
N PHE A 100 -16.58 15.65 -16.86
CA PHE A 100 -17.55 15.21 -17.87
C PHE A 100 -18.95 15.00 -17.28
N ALA A 101 -19.98 14.99 -18.13
CA ALA A 101 -21.37 14.75 -17.70
C ALA A 101 -21.55 13.39 -17.00
N THR A 102 -20.83 12.37 -17.48
CA THR A 102 -20.63 11.12 -16.74
C THR A 102 -19.34 11.25 -15.96
N THR A 103 -19.40 11.10 -14.64
CA THR A 103 -18.20 11.16 -13.79
C THR A 103 -17.19 10.09 -14.20
N VAL A 104 -15.95 10.52 -14.46
CA VAL A 104 -14.81 9.65 -14.74
C VAL A 104 -13.92 9.58 -13.51
N ASN A 105 -13.67 8.37 -13.02
CA ASN A 105 -12.78 8.11 -11.88
C ASN A 105 -11.57 7.32 -12.38
N VAL A 106 -10.41 7.95 -12.43
CA VAL A 106 -9.20 7.37 -13.03
C VAL A 106 -8.33 6.74 -11.94
N PRO A 107 -8.15 5.41 -11.91
CA PRO A 107 -7.16 4.78 -11.06
C PRO A 107 -5.75 5.10 -11.59
N ALA A 108 -4.83 5.46 -10.70
CA ALA A 108 -3.44 5.72 -11.04
C ALA A 108 -2.48 4.97 -10.11
N THR A 109 -1.39 4.46 -10.67
CA THR A 109 -0.30 3.85 -9.92
C THR A 109 0.68 4.93 -9.49
N VAL A 110 1.10 4.89 -8.24
CA VAL A 110 2.07 5.80 -7.62
C VAL A 110 3.44 5.14 -7.55
N SER A 111 4.46 5.90 -7.91
CA SER A 111 5.87 5.51 -7.76
C SER A 111 6.66 6.73 -7.26
N GLY A 112 6.82 6.83 -5.94
CA GLY A 112 7.43 7.99 -5.28
C GLY A 112 6.61 9.25 -5.51
N GLU A 113 7.18 10.25 -6.18
CA GLU A 113 6.52 11.53 -6.51
C GLU A 113 5.79 11.52 -7.86
N ASN A 114 5.71 10.37 -8.52
CA ASN A 114 5.10 10.24 -9.85
C ASN A 114 3.87 9.36 -9.84
N ILE A 115 2.96 9.62 -10.77
CA ILE A 115 1.82 8.78 -11.09
C ILE A 115 1.79 8.39 -12.56
N THR A 116 1.24 7.22 -12.85
CA THR A 116 0.92 6.77 -14.21
C THR A 116 -0.47 6.14 -14.23
N PHE A 117 -1.18 6.31 -15.34
CA PHE A 117 -2.48 5.68 -15.53
C PHE A 117 -2.74 5.39 -17.00
N ASN A 118 -3.52 4.34 -17.23
CA ASN A 118 -4.10 4.00 -18.51
C ASN A 118 -5.47 3.37 -18.24
N TYR A 119 -6.53 4.15 -18.44
CA TYR A 119 -7.87 3.80 -18.02
C TYR A 119 -8.87 4.08 -19.13
N THR A 120 -9.75 3.11 -19.41
CA THR A 120 -10.80 3.25 -20.43
C THR A 120 -12.16 3.25 -19.76
N GLN A 121 -12.97 4.26 -20.05
CA GLN A 121 -14.37 4.35 -19.66
C GLN A 121 -15.20 4.81 -20.84
N ASP A 122 -16.32 4.12 -21.08
CA ASP A 122 -17.28 4.44 -22.15
C ASP A 122 -16.64 4.61 -23.55
N GLY A 123 -15.61 3.82 -23.83
CA GLY A 123 -14.90 3.83 -25.11
C GLY A 123 -13.84 4.94 -25.26
N VAL A 124 -13.62 5.76 -24.23
CA VAL A 124 -12.55 6.76 -24.16
C VAL A 124 -11.45 6.27 -23.23
N THR A 125 -10.22 6.23 -23.74
CA THR A 125 -9.01 5.87 -23.00
C THR A 125 -8.25 7.13 -22.60
N PHE A 126 -8.04 7.29 -21.30
CA PHE A 126 -7.23 8.30 -20.66
C PHE A 126 -5.89 7.67 -20.30
N SER A 127 -4.82 8.07 -20.97
CA SER A 127 -3.47 7.58 -20.71
C SER A 127 -2.54 8.74 -20.41
N GLY A 128 -1.83 8.68 -19.29
CA GLY A 128 -0.98 9.79 -18.88
C GLY A 128 -0.07 9.49 -17.71
N SER A 129 0.69 10.50 -17.35
CA SER A 129 1.54 10.51 -16.18
C SER A 129 1.53 11.88 -15.52
N GLY A 130 1.95 11.93 -14.27
CA GLY A 130 2.07 13.18 -13.55
C GLY A 130 3.13 13.12 -12.48
N SER A 131 3.50 14.30 -11.98
CA SER A 131 4.47 14.45 -10.91
C SER A 131 3.98 15.50 -9.91
N ILE A 132 4.17 15.22 -8.62
CA ILE A 132 3.82 16.13 -7.55
C ILE A 132 5.07 16.82 -7.00
N THR A 133 4.98 18.12 -6.77
CA THR A 133 6.02 18.90 -6.09
C THR A 133 5.35 19.87 -5.13
N GLY A 134 5.52 19.63 -3.83
CA GLY A 134 4.78 20.36 -2.79
C GLY A 134 3.27 20.17 -2.95
N ASN A 135 2.54 21.28 -3.12
CA ASN A 135 1.09 21.26 -3.29
C ASN A 135 0.62 21.21 -4.76
N THR A 136 1.56 21.18 -5.71
CA THR A 136 1.26 21.22 -7.14
C THR A 136 1.49 19.85 -7.76
N LEU A 137 0.43 19.27 -8.32
CA LEU A 137 0.49 18.07 -9.16
C LEU A 137 0.28 18.48 -10.61
N VAL A 138 1.22 18.14 -11.48
CA VAL A 138 1.08 18.36 -12.93
C VAL A 138 0.85 17.01 -13.60
N ILE A 139 -0.23 16.88 -14.36
CA ILE A 139 -0.57 15.67 -15.12
C ILE A 139 -0.56 16.01 -16.60
N ILE A 140 0.12 15.18 -17.39
CA ILE A 140 0.09 15.23 -18.85
C ILE A 140 -0.56 13.94 -19.32
N TYR A 141 -1.65 14.06 -20.08
CA TYR A 141 -2.41 12.91 -20.54
C TYR A 141 -3.00 13.10 -21.94
N GLN A 142 -3.42 11.99 -22.52
CA GLN A 142 -4.16 11.95 -23.77
C GLN A 142 -5.48 11.21 -23.55
N ALA A 143 -6.59 11.83 -23.99
CA ALA A 143 -7.88 11.18 -24.13
C ALA A 143 -8.06 10.68 -25.56
N SER A 144 -8.45 9.42 -25.75
CA SER A 144 -8.61 8.81 -27.08
C SER A 144 -9.81 7.88 -27.17
N GLY A 145 -10.70 8.09 -28.15
CA GLY A 145 -11.96 7.35 -28.25
C GLY A 145 -12.79 7.73 -29.49
N GLY A 146 -12.19 7.66 -30.67
CA GLY A 146 -12.74 8.22 -31.92
C GLY A 146 -12.34 9.68 -32.17
N PHE A 147 -11.71 10.30 -31.17
CA PHE A 147 -10.97 11.55 -31.24
C PHE A 147 -9.65 11.36 -30.48
N THR A 148 -8.78 12.37 -30.54
CA THR A 148 -7.58 12.45 -29.70
C THR A 148 -7.47 13.87 -29.17
N ASP A 149 -7.32 14.01 -27.86
CA ASP A 149 -7.09 15.29 -27.22
C ASP A 149 -5.93 15.16 -26.21
N SER A 150 -4.96 16.06 -26.32
CA SER A 150 -3.76 16.06 -25.47
C SER A 150 -3.87 17.21 -24.48
N CYS A 151 -3.73 16.90 -23.20
CA CYS A 151 -4.05 17.80 -22.11
C CYS A 151 -2.91 17.90 -21.10
N THR A 152 -2.75 19.07 -20.52
CA THR A 152 -1.92 19.34 -19.34
C THR A 152 -2.81 19.88 -18.23
N MET A 153 -2.91 19.15 -17.13
CA MET A 153 -3.60 19.57 -15.92
C MET A 153 -2.58 20.08 -14.91
N THR A 154 -2.82 21.28 -14.40
CA THR A 154 -2.12 21.80 -13.23
C THR A 154 -3.10 21.80 -12.06
N CYS A 155 -2.84 20.93 -11.09
CA CYS A 155 -3.68 20.69 -9.93
C CYS A 155 -3.02 21.32 -8.69
N ILE A 156 -3.69 22.28 -8.04
CA ILE A 156 -3.21 22.92 -6.81
C ILE A 156 -4.03 22.39 -5.62
N LYS A 157 -3.37 21.69 -4.70
CA LYS A 157 -3.98 21.17 -3.47
C LYS A 157 -4.53 22.34 -2.62
N GLN A 158 -5.76 22.19 -2.15
CA GLN A 158 -6.47 23.17 -1.31
C GLN A 158 -6.27 22.90 0.18
#